data_AF-A0AAD8XQQ4-F1
#
_entry.id   AF-A0AAD8XQQ4-F1
#
_cell.length_a   1.000
_cell.length_b   1.000
_cell.length_c   1.000
_cell.angle_alpha   90.00
_cell.angle_beta   90.00
_cell.angle_gamma   90.00
#
_symmetry.space_group_name_H-M   'P 1'
#
loop_
_entity.id
_entity.type
_entity.pdbx_description
1 polymer ?
#
loop_
_entity_poly.entity_id
_entity_poly.type
_entity_poly.pdbx_seq_one_letter_code
_entity_poly.pdbx_strand_id
1 'polypeptide(L)'
;MNRSLAAVLYLPLASAAQPGAASPVPAPMRDLTWGQINFLHTTDIHGWLGGHLLEPQYSADWGDYVSFAEHMRRKADEQGVDLLVIDTGDRVEGNGLYDASSPKGLFTYDIFKEQTVDVICTGNHELYQADAAQREHDITVPNYRENYIASNLDYIDPKTGDRVPQAKRYRKFKTKNQGLNVVALGFLFDFTGNANNTVVQPVEDTVKEEWFKTMLREEKPDLFVVIGHVGLRMPEFKAIFTALRKEAWFAPIAFFGGHAHVRDALSFDREAYAIASGRYGETIGWMSVNNVKKKSKSADEVLDEAAASVSFTRKYIDNNLLGLYHHTGLNETTFPTEHGKNVSKLITKARKALDLDYKYGCAPQDLWVNRAAYPGDNSIFTWLETQVLPDVIHKDDRKDVPRLAIVNTGGLRFDIFKGAFTKDSTYIVSPFTSTFKYIPDVPYPVAKRVIDLLNKAGKIFQETAGTSDVRFMNIPEMMYPKNDMVMLKTKEESAQTDGEPHRLELRHTPADNQQPLSDNNDDDKSKKPDLIGGYTTKDDIGTDGDDTEHSPITFYEVPNCIQTEIGFPKEGEPDKVDIVFIDFILQWIIVALKFSGGEYSENDVLSWSDETLTYKMGEWIKENWKGDC
;
A
#
# COMPACT_ATOMS: atom_id res chain seq x y z
N MET A 1 -20.00 61.77 18.05
CA MET A 1 -18.77 61.03 17.73
C MET A 1 -19.10 59.55 17.73
N ASN A 2 -19.49 58.99 16.58
CA ASN A 2 -19.72 57.56 16.40
C ASN A 2 -18.39 56.89 16.08
N ARG A 3 -17.94 55.96 16.93
CA ARG A 3 -16.86 55.03 16.59
C ARG A 3 -17.52 53.75 16.09
N SER A 4 -17.52 53.58 14.77
CA SER A 4 -17.86 52.31 14.12
C SER A 4 -16.79 51.27 14.49
N LEU A 5 -17.18 50.19 15.15
CA LEU A 5 -16.38 48.96 15.18
C LEU A 5 -16.47 48.33 13.79
N ALA A 6 -15.36 48.35 13.05
CA ALA A 6 -15.21 47.50 11.88
C ALA A 6 -14.98 46.06 12.37
N ALA A 7 -15.96 45.19 12.14
CA ALA A 7 -15.75 43.75 12.23
C ALA A 7 -14.82 43.34 11.09
N VAL A 8 -13.58 42.98 11.40
CA VAL A 8 -12.68 42.32 10.46
C VAL A 8 -13.21 40.90 10.27
N LEU A 9 -13.89 40.69 9.14
CA LEU A 9 -14.13 39.35 8.61
C LEU A 9 -12.78 38.74 8.30
N TYR A 10 -12.31 37.82 9.16
CA TYR A 10 -11.30 36.85 8.78
C TYR A 10 -11.93 35.95 7.71
N LEU A 11 -11.71 36.30 6.44
CA LEU A 11 -11.84 35.33 5.36
C LEU A 11 -10.81 34.24 5.65
N PRO A 12 -11.20 32.97 5.80
CA PRO A 12 -10.22 31.91 5.90
C PRO A 12 -9.42 31.95 4.58
N LEU A 13 -8.13 32.26 4.68
CA LEU A 13 -7.20 31.92 3.63
C LEU A 13 -7.45 30.44 3.33
N ALA A 14 -7.78 30.12 2.07
CA ALA A 14 -8.02 28.74 1.68
C ALA A 14 -6.77 27.92 2.04
N SER A 15 -6.86 27.16 3.12
CA SER A 15 -5.80 26.26 3.58
C SER A 15 -5.63 25.15 2.55
N ALA A 16 -4.40 24.67 2.39
CA ALA A 16 -4.04 23.70 1.37
C ALA A 16 -4.28 22.24 1.81
N ALA A 17 -4.58 21.98 3.09
CA ALA A 17 -5.05 20.67 3.59
C ALA A 17 -6.59 20.60 3.71
N GLN A 18 -7.15 19.38 3.83
CA GLN A 18 -8.60 19.19 3.95
C GLN A 18 -9.17 19.79 5.26
N PRO A 19 -10.40 20.35 5.22
CA PRO A 19 -11.06 20.84 6.43
C PRO A 19 -11.20 19.74 7.48
N GLY A 20 -10.78 20.04 8.72
CA GLY A 20 -10.85 19.11 9.84
C GLY A 20 -9.65 18.16 9.96
N ALA A 21 -8.68 18.19 9.03
CA ALA A 21 -7.45 17.45 9.17
C ALA A 21 -6.62 17.95 10.36
N ALA A 22 -6.06 17.02 11.14
CA ALA A 22 -5.17 17.33 12.24
C ALA A 22 -3.92 18.06 11.72
N SER A 23 -3.51 19.12 12.40
CA SER A 23 -2.31 19.86 12.02
C SER A 23 -1.05 19.03 12.27
N PRO A 24 -0.08 19.01 11.34
CA PRO A 24 1.17 18.28 11.51
C PRO A 24 1.97 18.77 12.71
N VAL A 25 2.71 17.86 13.32
CA VAL A 25 3.54 18.14 14.50
C VAL A 25 4.99 18.36 14.04
N PRO A 26 5.63 19.48 14.43
CA PRO A 26 7.03 19.72 14.10
C PRO A 26 7.94 18.64 14.68
N ALA A 27 8.85 18.14 13.85
CA ALA A 27 9.89 17.20 14.24
C ALA A 27 11.20 17.55 13.49
N PRO A 28 12.37 17.13 13.98
CA PRO A 28 13.63 17.27 13.24
C PRO A 28 13.52 16.56 11.88
N MET A 29 14.02 17.22 10.83
CA MET A 29 13.97 16.71 9.45
C MET A 29 15.37 16.62 8.84
N ARG A 30 15.54 15.63 7.96
CA ARG A 30 16.75 15.32 7.19
C ARG A 30 16.56 15.82 5.77
N ASP A 31 17.58 16.49 5.24
CA ASP A 31 17.52 17.06 3.90
C ASP A 31 17.54 15.99 2.80
N LEU A 32 16.91 16.31 1.68
CA LEU A 32 17.02 15.53 0.45
C LEU A 32 18.38 15.75 -0.20
N THR A 33 19.05 14.64 -0.55
CA THR A 33 20.24 14.69 -1.39
C THR A 33 19.81 14.79 -2.86
N TRP A 34 20.19 15.89 -3.52
CA TRP A 34 19.94 16.09 -4.94
C TRP A 34 21.06 15.50 -5.80
N GLY A 35 20.66 14.94 -6.94
CA GLY A 35 21.56 14.37 -7.93
C GLY A 35 21.23 14.83 -9.32
N GLN A 36 21.91 14.24 -10.29
CA GLN A 36 21.77 14.52 -11.72
C GLN A 36 20.33 14.26 -12.20
N ILE A 37 19.73 13.17 -11.75
CA ILE A 37 18.32 12.83 -11.98
C ILE A 37 17.69 12.37 -10.66
N ASN A 38 16.49 12.88 -10.40
CA ASN A 38 15.78 12.70 -9.15
C ASN A 38 14.37 12.16 -9.43
N PHE A 39 13.76 11.56 -8.43
CA PHE A 39 12.47 10.90 -8.55
C PHE A 39 11.60 11.18 -7.33
N LEU A 40 10.36 11.62 -7.56
CA LEU A 40 9.27 11.51 -6.60
C LEU A 40 8.48 10.23 -6.92
N HIS A 41 8.19 9.43 -5.91
CA HIS A 41 7.53 8.13 -6.09
C HIS A 41 6.35 7.96 -5.14
N THR A 42 5.18 7.65 -5.70
CA THR A 42 3.98 7.21 -4.97
C THR A 42 3.62 5.78 -5.34
N THR A 43 2.99 5.09 -4.41
CA THR A 43 2.46 3.74 -4.58
C THR A 43 1.37 3.48 -3.56
N ASP A 44 0.50 2.50 -3.81
CA ASP A 44 -0.46 1.98 -2.84
C ASP A 44 -1.32 3.11 -2.21
N ILE A 45 -1.72 4.11 -3.01
CA ILE A 45 -2.46 5.29 -2.53
C ILE A 45 -3.87 4.92 -2.06
N HIS A 46 -4.51 3.92 -2.66
CA HIS A 46 -5.82 3.39 -2.26
C HIS A 46 -6.91 4.45 -2.01
N GLY A 47 -6.92 5.51 -2.84
CA GLY A 47 -7.93 6.57 -2.78
C GLY A 47 -7.72 7.62 -1.68
N TRP A 48 -6.63 7.58 -0.92
CA TRP A 48 -6.28 8.55 0.14
C TRP A 48 -5.88 9.94 -0.37
N LEU A 49 -6.65 10.49 -1.31
CA LEU A 49 -6.41 11.78 -1.96
C LEU A 49 -6.75 12.97 -1.06
N GLY A 50 -7.47 12.75 0.06
CA GLY A 50 -7.81 13.78 1.03
C GLY A 50 -6.79 13.95 2.16
N GLY A 51 -5.70 13.19 2.17
CA GLY A 51 -4.81 13.08 3.32
C GLY A 51 -5.48 12.38 4.50
N HIS A 52 -4.71 12.12 5.55
CA HIS A 52 -5.21 11.55 6.79
C HIS A 52 -5.79 12.66 7.67
N LEU A 53 -7.08 12.55 7.98
CA LEU A 53 -7.72 13.55 8.83
C LEU A 53 -7.32 13.42 10.31
N LEU A 54 -7.00 12.20 10.74
CA LEU A 54 -6.75 11.87 12.16
C LEU A 54 -5.28 11.57 12.47
N GLU A 55 -4.44 11.32 11.45
CA GLU A 55 -2.99 11.15 11.61
C GLU A 55 -2.26 12.41 11.11
N PRO A 56 -1.80 13.31 12.01
CA PRO A 56 -1.32 14.64 11.65
C PRO A 56 -0.10 14.62 10.72
N GLN A 57 0.75 13.60 10.83
CA GLN A 57 1.97 13.45 10.02
C GLN A 57 1.69 13.10 8.55
N TYR A 58 0.45 12.73 8.22
CA TYR A 58 0.04 12.32 6.87
C TYR A 58 -1.14 13.17 6.35
N SER A 59 -1.30 14.38 6.89
CA SER A 59 -2.47 15.25 6.71
C SER A 59 -2.53 16.01 5.38
N ALA A 60 -1.46 16.03 4.59
CA ALA A 60 -1.45 16.74 3.32
C ALA A 60 -2.29 16.00 2.27
N ASP A 61 -3.09 16.76 1.51
CA ASP A 61 -3.97 16.19 0.49
C ASP A 61 -3.32 16.13 -0.90
N TRP A 62 -4.04 15.61 -1.90
CA TRP A 62 -3.49 15.50 -3.25
C TRP A 62 -3.17 16.87 -3.87
N GLY A 63 -3.89 17.94 -3.50
CA GLY A 63 -3.59 19.30 -3.95
C GLY A 63 -2.31 19.87 -3.34
N ASP A 64 -2.01 19.52 -2.09
CA ASP A 64 -0.71 19.79 -1.48
C ASP A 64 0.42 19.07 -2.22
N TYR A 65 0.23 17.79 -2.55
CA TYR A 65 1.21 17.02 -3.31
C TYR A 65 1.43 17.58 -4.73
N VAL A 66 0.36 18.07 -5.38
CA VAL A 66 0.50 18.74 -6.68
C VAL A 66 1.30 20.03 -6.54
N SER A 67 1.04 20.87 -5.54
CA SER A 67 1.85 22.06 -5.26
C SER A 67 3.32 21.69 -5.01
N PHE A 68 3.55 20.66 -4.19
CA PHE A 68 4.89 20.15 -3.87
C PHE A 68 5.65 19.72 -5.13
N ALA A 69 5.06 18.85 -5.95
CA ALA A 69 5.70 18.37 -7.17
C ALA A 69 6.00 19.52 -8.15
N GLU A 70 5.11 20.50 -8.27
CA GLU A 70 5.34 21.70 -9.08
C GLU A 70 6.58 22.49 -8.61
N HIS A 71 6.68 22.73 -7.30
CA HIS A 71 7.83 23.41 -6.70
C HIS A 71 9.13 22.62 -6.85
N MET A 72 9.08 21.31 -6.63
CA MET A 72 10.25 20.44 -6.75
C MET A 72 10.75 20.37 -8.20
N ARG A 73 9.84 20.34 -9.20
CA ARG A 73 10.23 20.43 -10.61
C ARG A 73 10.88 21.76 -10.94
N ARG A 74 10.32 22.88 -10.45
CA ARG A 74 10.91 24.21 -10.64
C ARG A 74 12.31 24.30 -10.05
N LYS A 75 12.50 23.77 -8.84
CA LYS A 75 13.80 23.69 -8.16
C LYS A 75 14.79 22.80 -8.91
N ALA A 76 14.32 21.71 -9.54
CA ALA A 76 15.14 20.88 -10.42
C ALA A 76 15.59 21.65 -11.67
N ASP A 77 14.67 22.35 -12.32
CA ASP A 77 14.94 23.19 -13.50
C ASP A 77 15.96 24.31 -13.19
N GLU A 78 15.79 25.00 -12.06
CA GLU A 78 16.71 26.06 -11.62
C GLU A 78 18.12 25.53 -11.33
N GLN A 79 18.24 24.30 -10.84
CA GLN A 79 19.51 23.61 -10.62
C GLN A 79 20.08 22.94 -11.89
N GLY A 80 19.30 22.91 -12.98
CA GLY A 80 19.67 22.22 -14.21
C GLY A 80 19.71 20.69 -14.07
N VAL A 81 19.04 20.10 -13.08
CA VAL A 81 18.93 18.65 -12.86
C VAL A 81 17.55 18.14 -13.25
N ASP A 82 17.40 16.84 -13.48
CA ASP A 82 16.09 16.28 -13.84
C ASP A 82 15.30 15.82 -12.61
N LEU A 83 13.98 15.91 -12.70
CA LEU A 83 13.03 15.32 -11.74
C LEU A 83 11.91 14.61 -12.50
N LEU A 84 11.71 13.33 -12.18
CA LEU A 84 10.60 12.53 -12.69
C LEU A 84 9.61 12.18 -11.56
N VAL A 85 8.32 12.20 -11.85
CA VAL A 85 7.26 11.75 -10.93
C VAL A 85 6.78 10.37 -11.36
N ILE A 86 6.75 9.42 -10.43
CA ILE A 86 6.49 8.00 -10.67
C ILE A 86 5.32 7.54 -9.79
N ASP A 87 4.39 6.78 -10.36
CA ASP A 87 3.33 6.10 -9.60
C ASP A 87 3.26 4.61 -9.96
N THR A 88 3.19 3.73 -8.96
CA THR A 88 3.23 2.28 -9.16
C THR A 88 1.94 1.55 -8.77
N GLY A 89 0.78 2.18 -8.98
CA GLY A 89 -0.51 1.46 -8.94
C GLY A 89 -1.15 1.36 -7.57
N ASP A 90 -2.29 0.65 -7.52
CA ASP A 90 -3.19 0.53 -6.36
C ASP A 90 -3.67 1.89 -5.86
N ARG A 91 -4.45 2.55 -6.71
CA ARG A 91 -5.02 3.89 -6.47
C ARG A 91 -6.44 3.83 -5.96
N VAL A 92 -7.04 2.64 -5.93
CA VAL A 92 -8.46 2.40 -5.63
C VAL A 92 -8.63 1.40 -4.47
N GLU A 93 -9.85 1.25 -3.97
CA GLU A 93 -10.25 0.33 -2.88
C GLU A 93 -9.49 0.55 -1.55
N GLY A 94 -10.01 1.46 -0.72
CA GLY A 94 -9.44 1.77 0.59
C GLY A 94 -9.82 3.14 1.14
N ASN A 95 -10.69 3.90 0.46
CA ASN A 95 -11.09 5.23 0.90
C ASN A 95 -12.43 5.65 0.27
N GLY A 96 -13.26 6.37 1.02
CA GLY A 96 -14.58 6.79 0.58
C GLY A 96 -14.58 7.64 -0.70
N LEU A 97 -13.49 8.37 -0.99
CA LEU A 97 -13.38 9.16 -2.23
C LEU A 97 -13.50 8.31 -3.49
N TYR A 98 -13.05 7.05 -3.45
CA TYR A 98 -13.28 6.07 -4.52
C TYR A 98 -14.52 5.23 -4.24
N ASP A 99 -14.61 4.65 -3.04
CA ASP A 99 -15.51 3.53 -2.76
C ASP A 99 -16.97 3.92 -2.49
N ALA A 100 -17.24 5.16 -2.09
CA ALA A 100 -18.57 5.59 -1.65
C ALA A 100 -19.52 5.99 -2.79
N SER A 101 -19.03 6.00 -4.04
CA SER A 101 -19.80 6.40 -5.22
C SER A 101 -20.35 5.19 -5.99
N SER A 102 -21.44 5.40 -6.72
CA SER A 102 -21.99 4.44 -7.67
C SER A 102 -22.25 5.15 -9.00
N PRO A 103 -21.51 4.82 -10.08
CA PRO A 103 -20.36 3.89 -10.12
C PRO A 103 -19.20 4.37 -9.24
N LYS A 104 -18.33 3.45 -8.80
CA LYS A 104 -17.14 3.75 -7.99
C LYS A 104 -16.19 4.69 -8.75
N GLY A 105 -15.46 5.52 -8.01
CA GLY A 105 -14.44 6.43 -8.53
C GLY A 105 -14.96 7.69 -9.24
N LEU A 106 -16.23 8.09 -9.01
CA LEU A 106 -16.85 9.23 -9.70
C LEU A 106 -16.03 10.53 -9.68
N PHE A 107 -15.29 10.78 -8.59
CA PHE A 107 -14.43 11.95 -8.43
C PHE A 107 -12.93 11.61 -8.47
N THR A 108 -12.56 10.36 -8.14
CA THR A 108 -11.16 9.95 -7.93
C THR A 108 -10.29 10.19 -9.15
N TYR A 109 -10.73 9.77 -10.33
CA TYR A 109 -9.93 9.89 -11.55
C TYR A 109 -9.73 11.35 -11.98
N ASP A 110 -10.74 12.20 -11.74
CA ASP A 110 -10.66 13.64 -12.01
C ASP A 110 -9.75 14.38 -11.02
N ILE A 111 -9.66 13.93 -9.77
CA ILE A 111 -8.72 14.48 -8.79
C ILE A 111 -7.31 13.99 -9.08
N PHE A 112 -7.14 12.69 -9.33
CA PHE A 112 -5.82 12.07 -9.50
C PHE A 112 -5.09 12.63 -10.72
N LYS A 113 -5.79 12.80 -11.86
CA LYS A 113 -5.22 13.32 -13.12
C LYS A 113 -4.62 14.72 -13.03
N GLU A 114 -4.93 15.47 -11.97
CA GLU A 114 -4.39 16.82 -11.75
C GLU A 114 -2.89 16.80 -11.38
N GLN A 115 -2.34 15.63 -11.03
CA GLN A 115 -0.90 15.43 -10.91
C GLN A 115 -0.28 14.99 -12.24
N THR A 116 0.81 15.67 -12.62
CA THR A 116 1.62 15.29 -13.78
C THR A 116 2.61 14.20 -13.40
N VAL A 117 2.26 12.95 -13.74
CA VAL A 117 3.08 11.75 -13.54
C VAL A 117 3.82 11.41 -14.84
N ASP A 118 5.15 11.21 -14.77
CA ASP A 118 6.01 10.93 -15.92
C ASP A 118 6.04 9.45 -16.32
N VAL A 119 5.90 8.54 -15.36
CA VAL A 119 5.82 7.09 -15.60
C VAL A 119 4.82 6.48 -14.61
N ILE A 120 3.82 5.77 -15.12
CA ILE A 120 2.77 5.15 -14.31
C ILE A 120 2.44 3.74 -14.79
N CYS A 121 2.13 2.83 -13.87
CA CYS A 121 1.62 1.49 -14.16
C CYS A 121 0.39 1.16 -13.30
N THR A 122 -0.25 0.02 -13.56
CA THR A 122 -1.39 -0.50 -12.78
C THR A 122 -0.93 -1.15 -11.48
N GLY A 123 -1.83 -1.26 -10.50
CA GLY A 123 -1.77 -2.27 -9.44
C GLY A 123 -2.83 -3.37 -9.63
N ASN A 124 -2.92 -4.29 -8.67
CA ASN A 124 -3.89 -5.39 -8.73
C ASN A 124 -5.31 -4.96 -8.33
N HIS A 125 -5.47 -3.91 -7.54
CA HIS A 125 -6.80 -3.41 -7.14
C HIS A 125 -7.58 -2.80 -8.29
N GLU A 126 -6.91 -2.34 -9.34
CA GLU A 126 -7.58 -1.96 -10.59
C GLU A 126 -8.09 -3.16 -11.40
N LEU A 127 -7.73 -4.39 -11.02
CA LEU A 127 -7.96 -5.58 -11.84
C LEU A 127 -8.88 -6.62 -11.21
N TYR A 128 -9.17 -6.58 -9.90
CA TYR A 128 -10.09 -7.54 -9.27
C TYR A 128 -11.48 -7.53 -9.91
N GLN A 129 -12.00 -6.33 -10.21
CA GLN A 129 -13.34 -6.14 -10.74
C GLN A 129 -13.30 -5.72 -12.20
N ALA A 130 -14.15 -6.33 -13.03
CA ALA A 130 -14.18 -6.05 -14.47
C ALA A 130 -14.48 -4.58 -14.78
N ASP A 131 -15.33 -3.94 -13.98
CA ASP A 131 -15.68 -2.53 -14.11
C ASP A 131 -14.54 -1.60 -13.68
N ALA A 132 -13.75 -1.97 -12.67
CA ALA A 132 -12.54 -1.25 -12.27
C ALA A 132 -11.48 -1.32 -13.39
N ALA A 133 -11.24 -2.51 -13.95
CA ALA A 133 -10.30 -2.70 -15.05
C ALA A 133 -10.74 -1.92 -16.30
N GLN A 134 -12.04 -1.89 -16.58
CA GLN A 134 -12.59 -1.09 -17.66
C GLN A 134 -12.40 0.41 -17.42
N ARG A 135 -12.66 0.93 -16.21
CA ARG A 135 -12.42 2.34 -15.90
C ARG A 135 -10.95 2.72 -16.00
N GLU A 136 -10.05 1.84 -15.57
CA GLU A 136 -8.61 2.05 -15.75
C GLU A 136 -8.25 2.18 -17.24
N HIS A 137 -8.80 1.30 -18.09
CA HIS A 137 -8.61 1.33 -19.54
C HIS A 137 -9.24 2.57 -20.20
N ASP A 138 -10.46 2.94 -19.80
CA ASP A 138 -11.27 3.99 -20.46
C ASP A 138 -10.94 5.40 -19.96
N ILE A 139 -10.33 5.54 -18.76
CA ILE A 139 -10.11 6.84 -18.10
C ILE A 139 -8.63 7.06 -17.78
N THR A 140 -8.03 6.25 -16.90
CA THR A 140 -6.66 6.48 -16.41
C THR A 140 -5.62 6.33 -17.52
N VAL A 141 -5.68 5.25 -18.29
CA VAL A 141 -4.75 5.01 -19.40
C VAL A 141 -4.81 6.16 -20.42
N PRO A 142 -5.98 6.66 -20.86
CA PRO A 142 -6.07 7.85 -21.70
C PRO A 142 -5.55 9.13 -21.06
N ASN A 143 -5.82 9.37 -19.77
CA ASN A 143 -5.30 10.55 -19.05
C ASN A 143 -3.77 10.58 -19.04
N TYR A 144 -3.13 9.41 -19.05
CA TYR A 144 -1.67 9.26 -19.07
C TYR A 144 -1.16 8.54 -20.33
N ARG A 145 -1.81 8.70 -21.48
CA ARG A 145 -1.57 7.90 -22.71
C ARG A 145 -0.09 7.75 -23.10
N GLU A 146 0.70 8.80 -22.89
CA GLU A 146 2.12 8.81 -23.23
C GLU A 146 3.04 8.28 -22.12
N ASN A 147 2.55 8.23 -20.89
CA ASN A 147 3.30 7.97 -19.67
C ASN A 147 2.93 6.64 -19.00
N TYR A 148 1.79 6.05 -19.36
CA TYR A 148 1.31 4.77 -18.84
C TYR A 148 2.00 3.58 -19.53
N ILE A 149 2.54 2.65 -18.74
CA ILE A 149 3.27 1.48 -19.22
C ILE A 149 2.63 0.20 -18.68
N ALA A 150 2.47 -0.79 -19.57
CA ALA A 150 1.93 -2.11 -19.25
C ALA A 150 2.76 -3.19 -19.98
N SER A 151 3.90 -3.56 -19.40
CA SER A 151 4.86 -4.51 -19.97
C SER A 151 4.32 -5.94 -20.02
N ASN A 152 3.53 -6.36 -19.02
CA ASN A 152 3.00 -7.73 -18.90
C ASN A 152 1.47 -7.80 -18.70
N LEU A 153 0.74 -6.77 -19.11
CA LEU A 153 -0.72 -6.69 -18.94
C LEU A 153 -1.43 -6.40 -20.26
N ASP A 154 -2.43 -7.23 -20.55
CA ASP A 154 -3.35 -7.06 -21.66
C ASP A 154 -4.79 -6.88 -21.19
N TYR A 155 -5.59 -6.27 -22.06
CA TYR A 155 -7.01 -6.05 -21.93
C TYR A 155 -7.76 -6.77 -23.03
N ILE A 156 -8.95 -7.26 -22.71
CA ILE A 156 -9.86 -7.88 -23.67
C ILE A 156 -10.90 -6.84 -24.04
N ASP A 157 -10.86 -6.34 -25.28
CA ASP A 157 -11.83 -5.36 -25.76
C ASP A 157 -13.25 -5.96 -25.68
N PRO A 158 -14.18 -5.38 -24.91
CA PRO A 158 -15.50 -5.97 -24.71
C PRO A 158 -16.37 -5.93 -25.97
N LYS A 159 -16.03 -5.12 -26.98
CA LYS A 159 -16.74 -5.00 -28.25
C LYS A 159 -16.24 -5.99 -29.29
N THR A 160 -14.92 -6.25 -29.36
CA THR A 160 -14.32 -7.13 -30.38
C THR A 160 -13.92 -8.51 -29.85
N GLY A 161 -13.66 -8.63 -28.55
CA GLY A 161 -13.07 -9.81 -27.92
C GLY A 161 -11.56 -9.93 -28.13
N ASP A 162 -10.92 -8.94 -28.75
CA ASP A 162 -9.49 -8.97 -29.05
C ASP A 162 -8.68 -8.71 -27.78
N ARG A 163 -7.60 -9.49 -27.63
CA ARG A 163 -6.56 -9.26 -26.62
C ARG A 163 -5.59 -8.20 -27.14
N VAL A 164 -5.55 -7.05 -26.46
CA VAL A 164 -4.68 -5.91 -26.79
C VAL A 164 -3.83 -5.51 -25.59
N PRO A 165 -2.62 -4.96 -25.79
CA PRO A 165 -1.86 -4.36 -24.70
C PRO A 165 -2.68 -3.28 -23.99
N GLN A 166 -2.73 -3.32 -22.65
CA GLN A 166 -3.43 -2.30 -21.86
C GLN A 166 -2.85 -0.91 -22.11
N ALA A 167 -1.54 -0.83 -22.31
CA ALA A 167 -0.81 0.37 -22.69
C ALA A 167 0.47 -0.02 -23.46
N LYS A 168 1.36 0.95 -23.72
CA LYS A 168 2.66 0.66 -24.36
C LYS A 168 3.47 -0.30 -23.47
N ARG A 169 4.16 -1.27 -24.08
CA ARG A 169 5.01 -2.23 -23.36
C ARG A 169 6.22 -1.60 -22.68
N TYR A 170 6.75 -0.53 -23.27
CA TYR A 170 7.84 0.28 -22.73
C TYR A 170 7.74 1.70 -23.29
N ARG A 171 8.44 2.64 -22.64
CA ARG A 171 8.56 4.03 -23.10
C ARG A 171 10.04 4.38 -23.24
N LYS A 172 10.38 5.17 -24.25
CA LYS A 172 11.69 5.82 -24.37
C LYS A 172 11.53 7.32 -24.45
N PHE A 173 12.39 8.04 -23.76
CA PHE A 173 12.36 9.50 -23.77
C PHE A 173 13.73 10.07 -23.40
N LYS A 174 13.90 11.37 -23.67
CA LYS A 174 15.04 12.13 -23.18
C LYS A 174 14.60 13.01 -22.02
N THR A 175 15.40 13.04 -20.97
CA THR A 175 15.15 13.94 -19.85
C THR A 175 15.38 15.40 -20.28
N LYS A 176 14.73 16.33 -19.60
CA LYS A 176 14.63 17.72 -20.04
C LYS A 176 15.97 18.46 -19.87
N ASN A 177 16.56 18.36 -18.70
CA ASN A 177 17.69 19.20 -18.30
C ASN A 177 19.03 18.51 -18.59
N GLN A 178 19.15 17.23 -18.28
CA GLN A 178 20.38 16.46 -18.54
C GLN A 178 20.37 15.80 -19.92
N GLY A 179 19.23 15.64 -20.59
CA GLY A 179 19.18 14.99 -21.90
C GLY A 179 19.59 13.51 -21.88
N LEU A 180 19.35 12.82 -20.78
CA LEU A 180 19.63 11.39 -20.61
C LEU A 180 18.62 10.56 -21.41
N ASN A 181 19.09 9.53 -22.10
CA ASN A 181 18.21 8.57 -22.77
C ASN A 181 17.69 7.56 -21.75
N VAL A 182 16.40 7.62 -21.45
CA VAL A 182 15.74 6.74 -20.49
C VAL A 182 14.87 5.73 -21.24
N VAL A 183 14.96 4.46 -20.83
CA VAL A 183 13.96 3.44 -21.16
C VAL A 183 13.21 3.08 -19.88
N ALA A 184 11.90 3.22 -19.92
CA ALA A 184 11.01 2.86 -18.82
C ALA A 184 10.19 1.60 -19.13
N LEU A 185 10.05 0.74 -18.13
CA LEU A 185 9.28 -0.51 -18.15
C LEU A 185 8.31 -0.53 -16.96
N GLY A 186 7.19 -1.25 -17.07
CA GLY A 186 6.10 -1.24 -16.10
C GLY A 186 5.49 -2.63 -15.91
N PHE A 187 5.74 -3.29 -14.77
CA PHE A 187 5.29 -4.66 -14.53
C PHE A 187 4.30 -4.77 -13.36
N LEU A 188 3.33 -5.66 -13.49
CA LEU A 188 2.57 -6.19 -12.37
C LEU A 188 3.25 -7.48 -11.89
N PHE A 189 3.12 -7.82 -10.60
CA PHE A 189 3.50 -9.14 -10.10
C PHE A 189 2.65 -10.25 -10.77
N ASP A 190 2.96 -11.52 -10.50
CA ASP A 190 2.23 -12.66 -11.05
C ASP A 190 0.82 -12.81 -10.43
N PHE A 191 -0.03 -11.82 -10.68
CA PHE A 191 -1.38 -11.69 -10.17
C PHE A 191 -2.35 -12.56 -10.96
N THR A 192 -3.07 -13.42 -10.25
CA THR A 192 -4.01 -14.39 -10.84
C THR A 192 -5.46 -14.15 -10.42
N GLY A 193 -5.72 -13.16 -9.58
CA GLY A 193 -7.06 -12.80 -9.09
C GLY A 193 -7.80 -11.78 -9.96
N ASN A 194 -7.31 -11.51 -11.17
CA ASN A 194 -7.84 -10.48 -12.05
C ASN A 194 -9.14 -10.92 -12.74
N ALA A 195 -9.99 -9.95 -13.05
CA ALA A 195 -11.21 -10.16 -13.82
C ALA A 195 -10.91 -10.60 -15.26
N ASN A 196 -11.86 -11.32 -15.85
CA ASN A 196 -11.73 -11.98 -17.15
C ASN A 196 -11.49 -11.05 -18.36
N ASN A 197 -11.69 -9.74 -18.19
CA ASN A 197 -11.42 -8.74 -19.21
C ASN A 197 -9.95 -8.26 -19.20
N THR A 198 -9.09 -8.89 -18.40
CA THR A 198 -7.65 -8.63 -18.37
C THR A 198 -6.85 -9.92 -18.40
N VAL A 199 -5.61 -9.84 -18.86
CA VAL A 199 -4.67 -10.97 -18.87
C VAL A 199 -3.32 -10.50 -18.36
N VAL A 200 -2.95 -10.96 -17.17
CA VAL A 200 -1.61 -10.76 -16.60
C VAL A 200 -0.71 -11.90 -17.07
N GLN A 201 0.40 -11.56 -17.71
CA GLN A 201 1.39 -12.53 -18.13
C GLN A 201 2.52 -12.61 -17.09
N PRO A 202 2.98 -13.82 -16.73
CA PRO A 202 4.11 -13.96 -15.81
C PRO A 202 5.34 -13.20 -16.29
N VAL A 203 6.05 -12.58 -15.35
CA VAL A 203 7.22 -11.75 -15.68
C VAL A 203 8.33 -12.58 -16.33
N GLU A 204 8.56 -13.80 -15.84
CA GLU A 204 9.53 -14.76 -16.37
C GLU A 204 9.30 -15.10 -17.84
N ASP A 205 8.05 -15.04 -18.30
CA ASP A 205 7.69 -15.29 -19.70
C ASP A 205 7.74 -14.01 -20.52
N THR A 206 7.29 -12.89 -19.95
CA THR A 206 7.33 -11.57 -20.61
C THR A 206 8.75 -11.17 -21.02
N VAL A 207 9.74 -11.39 -20.14
CA VAL A 207 11.16 -11.04 -20.45
C VAL A 207 11.78 -11.91 -21.56
N LYS A 208 11.12 -13.00 -21.95
CA LYS A 208 11.56 -13.87 -23.06
C LYS A 208 10.95 -13.45 -24.40
N GLU A 209 10.01 -12.52 -24.43
CA GLU A 209 9.35 -12.08 -25.65
C GLU A 209 10.30 -11.32 -26.59
N GLU A 210 9.98 -11.37 -27.90
CA GLU A 210 10.82 -10.73 -28.91
C GLU A 210 10.84 -9.21 -28.82
N TRP A 211 9.76 -8.56 -28.39
CA TRP A 211 9.77 -7.10 -28.19
C TRP A 211 10.75 -6.70 -27.09
N PHE A 212 10.84 -7.46 -26.00
CA PHE A 212 11.72 -7.19 -24.87
C PHE A 212 13.19 -7.36 -25.27
N LYS A 213 13.51 -8.48 -25.94
CA LYS A 213 14.84 -8.74 -26.50
C LYS A 213 15.25 -7.66 -27.52
N THR A 214 14.32 -7.21 -28.36
CA THR A 214 14.58 -6.18 -29.38
C THR A 214 14.86 -4.83 -28.73
N MET A 215 14.05 -4.43 -27.74
CA MET A 215 14.29 -3.22 -26.95
C MET A 215 15.70 -3.21 -26.33
N LEU A 216 16.12 -4.33 -25.74
CA LEU A 216 17.46 -4.46 -25.13
C LEU A 216 18.60 -4.28 -26.14
N ARG A 217 18.46 -4.85 -27.33
CA ARG A 217 19.46 -4.76 -28.40
C ARG A 217 19.56 -3.36 -29.00
N GLU A 218 18.42 -2.68 -29.17
CA GLU A 218 18.32 -1.47 -29.98
C GLU A 218 18.43 -0.17 -29.18
N GLU A 219 17.77 -0.06 -28.01
CA GLU A 219 17.58 1.24 -27.36
C GLU A 219 18.81 1.72 -26.57
N LYS A 220 19.58 0.79 -25.98
CA LYS A 220 20.84 1.06 -25.25
C LYS A 220 20.81 2.34 -24.39
N PRO A 221 19.90 2.46 -23.41
CA PRO A 221 19.71 3.70 -22.65
C PRO A 221 20.92 4.05 -21.77
N ASP A 222 20.91 5.31 -21.30
CA ASP A 222 21.78 5.82 -20.25
C ASP A 222 21.27 5.40 -18.85
N LEU A 223 19.95 5.23 -18.69
CA LEU A 223 19.30 4.75 -17.46
C LEU A 223 18.06 3.92 -17.79
N PHE A 224 17.92 2.77 -17.14
CA PHE A 224 16.64 2.06 -17.07
C PHE A 224 15.84 2.54 -15.87
N VAL A 225 14.56 2.83 -16.07
CA VAL A 225 13.58 3.09 -15.01
C VAL A 225 12.57 1.95 -15.03
N VAL A 226 12.68 1.03 -14.08
CA VAL A 226 11.78 -0.13 -14.00
C VAL A 226 10.78 0.15 -12.89
N ILE A 227 9.53 0.40 -13.28
CA ILE A 227 8.45 0.58 -12.33
C ILE A 227 7.64 -0.71 -12.27
N GLY A 228 7.01 -0.98 -11.14
CA GLY A 228 6.06 -2.06 -11.07
C GLY A 228 5.30 -2.08 -9.77
N HIS A 229 4.07 -2.56 -9.85
CA HIS A 229 3.31 -2.91 -8.67
C HIS A 229 3.76 -4.30 -8.21
N VAL A 230 4.96 -4.32 -7.63
CA VAL A 230 5.71 -5.50 -7.24
C VAL A 230 6.50 -5.12 -5.98
N GLY A 231 6.42 -5.94 -4.95
CA GLY A 231 7.26 -5.78 -3.76
C GLY A 231 8.74 -5.98 -4.10
N LEU A 232 9.64 -5.18 -3.52
CA LEU A 232 11.07 -5.19 -3.90
C LEU A 232 11.74 -6.55 -3.78
N ARG A 233 11.24 -7.39 -2.87
CA ARG A 233 11.77 -8.72 -2.53
C ARG A 233 11.00 -9.86 -3.20
N MET A 234 10.10 -9.54 -4.12
CA MET A 234 9.37 -10.53 -4.92
C MET A 234 10.24 -11.05 -6.08
N PRO A 235 10.05 -12.31 -6.51
CA PRO A 235 10.87 -12.94 -7.55
C PRO A 235 10.87 -12.19 -8.90
N GLU A 236 9.78 -11.48 -9.22
CA GLU A 236 9.57 -10.79 -10.48
C GLU A 236 10.61 -9.69 -10.73
N PHE A 237 10.88 -8.85 -9.74
CA PHE A 237 11.93 -7.82 -9.85
C PHE A 237 13.32 -8.44 -10.01
N LYS A 238 13.59 -9.57 -9.34
CA LYS A 238 14.83 -10.33 -9.51
C LYS A 238 14.93 -10.92 -10.92
N ALA A 239 13.84 -11.43 -11.49
CA ALA A 239 13.78 -11.94 -12.86
C ALA A 239 14.05 -10.83 -13.88
N ILE A 240 13.44 -9.65 -13.72
CA ILE A 240 13.67 -8.48 -14.57
C ILE A 240 15.12 -8.01 -14.47
N PHE A 241 15.64 -7.83 -13.24
CA PHE A 241 17.04 -7.46 -13.03
C PHE A 241 17.99 -8.42 -13.75
N THR A 242 17.77 -9.73 -13.58
CA THR A 242 18.59 -10.77 -14.22
C THR A 242 18.53 -10.68 -15.75
N ALA A 243 17.34 -10.47 -16.32
CA ALA A 243 17.16 -10.33 -17.76
C ALA A 243 17.84 -9.06 -18.32
N LEU A 244 17.70 -7.92 -17.64
CA LEU A 244 18.35 -6.67 -18.03
C LEU A 244 19.88 -6.79 -17.95
N ARG A 245 20.42 -7.34 -16.86
CA ARG A 245 21.87 -7.48 -16.65
C ARG A 245 22.54 -8.44 -17.62
N LYS A 246 21.81 -9.43 -18.13
CA LYS A 246 22.34 -10.38 -19.12
C LYS A 246 22.77 -9.69 -20.44
N GLU A 247 22.05 -8.65 -20.85
CA GLU A 247 22.32 -7.93 -22.11
C GLU A 247 22.92 -6.53 -21.89
N ALA A 248 22.53 -5.85 -20.82
CA ALA A 248 22.93 -4.49 -20.47
C ALA A 248 23.73 -4.45 -19.16
N TRP A 249 24.89 -5.11 -19.18
CA TRP A 249 25.70 -5.44 -18.00
C TRP A 249 25.98 -4.25 -17.06
N PHE A 250 26.33 -3.09 -17.62
CA PHE A 250 26.71 -1.88 -16.85
C PHE A 250 25.69 -0.75 -16.91
N ALA A 251 24.49 -0.99 -17.45
CA ALA A 251 23.49 0.07 -17.54
C ALA A 251 22.90 0.36 -16.15
N PRO A 252 22.87 1.61 -15.67
CA PRO A 252 22.21 1.93 -14.42
C PRO A 252 20.72 1.55 -14.45
N ILE A 253 20.17 1.05 -13.32
CA ILE A 253 18.75 0.71 -13.19
C ILE A 253 18.18 1.31 -11.90
N ALA A 254 17.13 2.11 -12.02
CA ALA A 254 16.31 2.56 -10.90
C ALA A 254 15.00 1.77 -10.88
N PHE A 255 14.78 0.99 -9.82
CA PHE A 255 13.55 0.24 -9.59
C PHE A 255 12.60 0.99 -8.65
N PHE A 256 11.32 0.99 -8.99
CA PHE A 256 10.24 1.56 -8.17
C PHE A 256 9.17 0.49 -7.97
N GLY A 257 8.99 0.05 -6.73
CA GLY A 257 8.05 -1.02 -6.34
C GLY A 257 6.76 -0.52 -5.71
N GLY A 258 5.99 -1.44 -5.14
CA GLY A 258 4.73 -1.20 -4.45
C GLY A 258 4.21 -2.48 -3.79
N HIS A 259 2.90 -2.60 -3.65
CA HIS A 259 2.15 -3.82 -3.27
C HIS A 259 2.31 -4.24 -1.81
N ALA A 260 3.54 -4.29 -1.30
CA ALA A 260 3.85 -4.74 0.05
C ALA A 260 3.63 -3.65 1.11
N HIS A 261 3.17 -2.45 0.73
CA HIS A 261 2.73 -1.41 1.64
C HIS A 261 3.79 -0.88 2.64
N VAL A 262 5.07 -1.01 2.30
CA VAL A 262 6.19 -0.66 3.20
C VAL A 262 7.14 0.37 2.60
N ARG A 263 7.76 1.17 3.47
CA ARG A 263 8.98 1.90 3.15
C ARG A 263 10.13 0.90 3.06
N ASP A 264 10.76 0.81 1.90
CA ASP A 264 11.81 -0.18 1.67
C ASP A 264 12.77 0.25 0.56
N ALA A 265 14.03 -0.16 0.68
CA ALA A 265 15.05 0.04 -0.34
C ALA A 265 16.06 -1.10 -0.34
N LEU A 266 16.57 -1.43 -1.52
CA LEU A 266 17.66 -2.39 -1.65
C LEU A 266 18.55 -2.10 -2.86
N SER A 267 19.73 -2.69 -2.85
CA SER A 267 20.67 -2.69 -3.98
C SER A 267 20.71 -4.10 -4.56
N PHE A 268 20.36 -4.24 -5.84
CA PHE A 268 20.55 -5.51 -6.56
C PHE A 268 22.02 -5.70 -6.93
N ASP A 269 22.68 -4.60 -7.30
CA ASP A 269 24.13 -4.48 -7.44
C ASP A 269 24.56 -3.01 -7.36
N ARG A 270 25.84 -2.73 -7.59
CA ARG A 270 26.42 -1.38 -7.51
C ARG A 270 25.80 -0.37 -8.48
N GLU A 271 25.08 -0.82 -9.50
CA GLU A 271 24.49 0.00 -10.57
C GLU A 271 22.96 -0.17 -10.64
N ALA A 272 22.33 -0.85 -9.66
CA ALA A 272 20.89 -1.07 -9.60
C ALA A 272 20.36 -0.97 -8.17
N TYR A 273 19.48 0.01 -7.95
CA TYR A 273 18.84 0.27 -6.67
C TYR A 273 17.33 0.32 -6.82
N ALA A 274 16.65 -0.01 -5.74
CA ALA A 274 15.20 -0.10 -5.70
C ALA A 274 14.64 0.67 -4.50
N ILE A 275 13.45 1.24 -4.66
CA ILE A 275 12.68 1.88 -3.58
C ILE A 275 11.20 1.47 -3.68
N ALA A 276 10.55 1.31 -2.52
CA ALA A 276 9.10 1.22 -2.35
C ALA A 276 8.69 2.24 -1.29
N SER A 277 7.56 2.90 -1.53
CA SER A 277 7.23 4.18 -0.90
C SER A 277 5.99 4.11 -0.01
N GLY A 278 5.89 3.07 0.82
CA GLY A 278 4.82 2.96 1.82
C GLY A 278 3.44 2.70 1.21
N ARG A 279 2.42 3.37 1.75
CA ARG A 279 1.00 3.21 1.39
C ARG A 279 0.19 4.47 1.74
N TYR A 280 -1.08 4.48 1.29
CA TYR A 280 -2.18 5.33 1.78
C TYR A 280 -1.90 6.84 1.79
N GLY A 281 -1.02 7.29 0.90
CA GLY A 281 -0.59 8.69 0.89
C GLY A 281 0.12 9.12 2.18
N GLU A 282 0.69 8.19 2.95
CA GLU A 282 1.49 8.48 4.15
C GLU A 282 2.92 8.90 3.78
N THR A 283 3.39 8.44 2.61
CA THR A 283 4.79 8.54 2.21
C THR A 283 4.93 9.01 0.76
N ILE A 284 5.85 9.94 0.54
CA ILE A 284 6.37 10.29 -0.79
C ILE A 284 7.83 9.82 -0.86
N GLY A 285 8.12 8.86 -1.73
CA GLY A 285 9.48 8.39 -1.95
C GLY A 285 10.32 9.42 -2.70
N TRP A 286 11.58 9.57 -2.27
CA TRP A 286 12.61 10.34 -2.96
C TRP A 286 13.76 9.40 -3.31
N MET A 287 14.08 9.28 -4.60
CA MET A 287 15.33 8.66 -5.06
C MET A 287 16.12 9.69 -5.86
N SER A 288 17.43 9.75 -5.64
CA SER A 288 18.33 10.63 -6.37
C SER A 288 19.55 9.85 -6.85
N VAL A 289 19.88 10.05 -8.12
CA VAL A 289 20.90 9.29 -8.84
C VAL A 289 21.93 10.24 -9.44
N ASN A 290 23.20 9.94 -9.20
CA ASN A 290 24.35 10.71 -9.67
C ASN A 290 25.30 9.86 -10.52
N ASN A 291 26.15 10.54 -11.30
CA ASN A 291 27.16 9.93 -12.17
C ASN A 291 26.58 9.05 -13.30
N VAL A 292 25.38 9.35 -13.79
CA VAL A 292 24.78 8.66 -14.94
C VAL A 292 25.50 9.13 -16.22
N LYS A 293 26.27 8.23 -16.83
CA LYS A 293 27.07 8.55 -18.01
C LYS A 293 26.24 8.45 -19.28
N LYS A 294 26.29 9.49 -20.11
CA LYS A 294 25.81 9.41 -21.48
C LYS A 294 26.71 8.47 -22.28
N LYS A 295 26.14 7.48 -22.95
CA LYS A 295 26.91 6.68 -23.91
C LYS A 295 27.33 7.58 -25.09
N SER A 296 28.59 7.98 -25.15
CA SER A 296 29.14 8.71 -26.31
C SER A 296 29.19 7.77 -27.53
N LYS A 297 29.03 8.34 -28.73
CA LYS A 297 29.09 7.59 -30.01
C LYS A 297 30.51 7.34 -30.52
N SER A 298 31.56 7.68 -29.77
CA SER A 298 32.95 7.56 -30.21
C SER A 298 33.80 6.84 -29.16
N ALA A 299 34.46 5.77 -29.59
CA ALA A 299 35.35 4.93 -28.79
C ALA A 299 36.72 5.60 -28.46
N ASP A 300 36.92 6.87 -28.82
CA ASP A 300 38.22 7.55 -28.75
C ASP A 300 38.37 8.56 -27.60
N GLU A 301 37.39 8.67 -26.69
CA GLU A 301 37.53 9.42 -25.43
C GLU A 301 37.57 8.45 -24.24
N VAL A 302 38.57 7.55 -24.25
CA VAL A 302 38.88 6.70 -23.10
C VAL A 302 40.33 6.93 -22.71
N LEU A 303 40.63 8.11 -22.16
CA LEU A 303 41.81 8.33 -21.33
C LEU A 303 41.43 9.19 -20.12
N ASP A 304 41.71 8.61 -18.95
CA ASP A 304 41.83 9.20 -17.61
C ASP A 304 40.58 9.79 -16.95
N GLU A 305 39.91 8.97 -16.14
CA GLU A 305 40.07 8.96 -14.67
C GLU A 305 39.34 7.72 -14.14
N ALA A 306 39.67 7.26 -12.92
CA ALA A 306 38.93 6.21 -12.22
C ALA A 306 37.49 6.67 -11.97
N ALA A 307 36.64 6.58 -12.99
CA ALA A 307 35.37 7.27 -13.01
C ALA A 307 34.46 6.74 -11.91
N ALA A 308 33.94 7.64 -11.08
CA ALA A 308 33.06 7.31 -9.97
C ALA A 308 31.89 6.43 -10.44
N SER A 309 31.56 5.41 -9.65
CA SER A 309 30.37 4.57 -9.87
C SER A 309 29.10 5.41 -9.72
N VAL A 310 28.00 4.93 -10.29
CA VAL A 310 26.70 5.55 -10.02
C VAL A 310 26.43 5.50 -8.52
N SER A 311 25.90 6.60 -7.99
CA SER A 311 25.49 6.68 -6.59
C SER A 311 24.00 6.94 -6.52
N PHE A 312 23.35 6.26 -5.57
CA PHE A 312 21.93 6.36 -5.31
C PHE A 312 21.74 6.78 -3.86
N THR A 313 20.81 7.70 -3.65
CA THR A 313 20.34 8.08 -2.32
C THR A 313 18.83 7.98 -2.28
N ARG A 314 18.29 7.71 -1.09
CA ARG A 314 16.86 7.57 -0.87
C ARG A 314 16.41 8.32 0.37
N LYS A 315 15.20 8.89 0.33
CA LYS A 315 14.44 9.36 1.49
C LYS A 315 12.97 8.98 1.38
N TYR A 316 12.29 8.85 2.50
CA TYR A 316 10.84 8.69 2.61
C TYR A 316 10.29 9.92 3.30
N ILE A 317 9.53 10.72 2.56
CA ILE A 317 8.98 11.99 3.04
C ILE A 317 7.61 11.71 3.64
N ASP A 318 7.40 12.07 4.91
CA ASP A 318 6.07 12.10 5.49
C ASP A 318 5.18 13.08 4.72
N ASN A 319 3.99 12.64 4.31
CA ASN A 319 3.08 13.48 3.53
C ASN A 319 2.31 14.48 4.42
N ASN A 320 3.02 15.51 4.90
CA ASN A 320 2.42 16.64 5.60
C ASN A 320 3.06 17.97 5.22
N LEU A 321 2.30 19.06 5.41
CA LEU A 321 2.71 20.40 5.03
C LEU A 321 4.06 20.86 5.62
N LEU A 322 4.43 20.46 6.84
CA LEU A 322 5.72 20.85 7.42
C LEU A 322 6.90 20.21 6.67
N GLY A 323 6.79 18.92 6.35
CA GLY A 323 7.75 18.21 5.50
C GLY A 323 7.82 18.83 4.10
N LEU A 324 6.66 19.09 3.48
CA LEU A 324 6.61 19.67 2.14
C LEU A 324 7.20 21.10 2.11
N TYR A 325 7.01 21.91 3.15
CA TYR A 325 7.64 23.23 3.30
C TYR A 325 9.15 23.12 3.43
N HIS A 326 9.63 22.21 4.28
CA HIS A 326 11.07 22.00 4.50
C HIS A 326 11.81 21.71 3.19
N HIS A 327 11.32 20.75 2.41
CA HIS A 327 12.00 20.32 1.19
C HIS A 327 11.91 21.32 0.03
N THR A 328 10.82 22.09 -0.02
CA THR A 328 10.67 23.17 -1.00
C THR A 328 11.40 24.46 -0.59
N GLY A 329 11.68 24.66 0.70
CA GLY A 329 12.17 25.92 1.25
C GLY A 329 11.11 27.03 1.28
N LEU A 330 9.83 26.65 1.24
CA LEU A 330 8.68 27.55 1.24
C LEU A 330 7.96 27.51 2.59
N ASN A 331 6.88 28.27 2.72
CA ASN A 331 6.06 28.30 3.93
C ASN A 331 4.57 28.35 3.57
N GLU A 332 3.71 28.35 4.58
CA GLU A 332 2.25 28.39 4.45
C GLU A 332 1.71 29.43 3.45
N THR A 333 2.38 30.58 3.30
CA THR A 333 1.93 31.66 2.40
C THR A 333 2.49 31.57 0.98
N THR A 334 3.61 30.87 0.79
CA THR A 334 4.33 30.82 -0.50
C THR A 334 4.32 29.45 -1.17
N PHE A 335 3.98 28.40 -0.43
CA PHE A 335 3.87 27.02 -0.91
C PHE A 335 2.58 26.72 -1.69
N PRO A 336 1.38 27.16 -1.26
CA PRO A 336 0.17 26.74 -1.95
C PRO A 336 0.09 27.36 -3.36
N THR A 337 0.10 26.54 -4.41
CA THR A 337 -0.13 27.01 -5.78
C THR A 337 -1.63 27.14 -6.06
N GLU A 338 -2.02 27.99 -7.02
CA GLU A 338 -3.44 28.13 -7.38
C GLU A 338 -4.02 26.81 -7.91
N HIS A 339 -3.21 26.03 -8.63
CA HIS A 339 -3.59 24.70 -9.09
C HIS A 339 -3.84 23.75 -7.91
N GLY A 340 -2.88 23.63 -6.98
CA GLY A 340 -3.05 22.79 -5.79
C GLY A 340 -4.27 23.15 -4.95
N LYS A 341 -4.50 24.45 -4.67
CA LYS A 341 -5.71 24.91 -3.95
C LYS A 341 -7.00 24.52 -4.66
N ASN A 342 -7.02 24.49 -5.99
CA ASN A 342 -8.20 24.09 -6.74
C ASN A 342 -8.46 22.58 -6.63
N VAL A 343 -7.41 21.77 -6.60
CA VAL A 343 -7.49 20.33 -6.33
C VAL A 343 -7.98 20.07 -4.91
N SER A 344 -7.43 20.73 -3.89
CA SER A 344 -7.90 20.60 -2.49
C SER A 344 -9.38 20.96 -2.36
N LYS A 345 -9.85 22.02 -3.04
CA LYS A 345 -11.29 22.37 -3.10
C LYS A 345 -12.13 21.31 -3.81
N LEU A 346 -11.61 20.69 -4.88
CA LEU A 346 -12.29 19.61 -5.58
C LEU A 346 -12.50 18.40 -4.66
N ILE A 347 -11.48 18.04 -3.88
CA ILE A 347 -11.56 16.99 -2.88
C ILE A 347 -12.61 17.33 -1.83
N THR A 348 -12.58 18.54 -1.25
CA THR A 348 -13.59 18.96 -0.26
C THR A 348 -15.01 18.88 -0.82
N LYS A 349 -15.20 19.27 -2.09
CA LYS A 349 -16.49 19.15 -2.76
C LYS A 349 -16.91 17.69 -2.96
N ALA A 350 -15.98 16.81 -3.34
CA ALA A 350 -16.23 15.38 -3.50
C ALA A 350 -16.62 14.73 -2.17
N ARG A 351 -15.87 14.97 -1.09
CA ARG A 351 -16.18 14.49 0.27
C ARG A 351 -17.60 14.86 0.68
N LYS A 352 -17.97 16.13 0.50
CA LYS A 352 -19.32 16.63 0.80
C LYS A 352 -20.40 16.01 -0.09
N ALA A 353 -20.14 15.86 -1.39
CA ALA A 353 -21.10 15.26 -2.33
C ALA A 353 -21.37 13.78 -2.04
N LEU A 354 -20.39 13.08 -1.49
CA LEU A 354 -20.47 11.66 -1.12
C LEU A 354 -20.97 11.44 0.32
N ASP A 355 -21.19 12.51 1.08
CA ASP A 355 -21.59 12.49 2.49
C ASP A 355 -20.62 11.66 3.36
N LEU A 356 -19.32 11.81 3.12
CA LEU A 356 -18.28 11.01 3.79
C LEU A 356 -18.22 11.25 5.30
N ASP A 357 -18.62 12.43 5.75
CA ASP A 357 -18.64 12.80 7.17
C ASP A 357 -19.90 12.33 7.91
N TYR A 358 -20.80 11.58 7.24
CA TYR A 358 -21.96 10.97 7.90
C TYR A 358 -21.51 10.04 9.03
N LYS A 359 -21.94 10.33 10.26
CA LYS A 359 -21.53 9.60 11.47
C LYS A 359 -22.41 8.37 11.70
N TYR A 360 -21.80 7.19 11.81
CA TYR A 360 -22.47 5.96 12.25
C TYR A 360 -22.48 5.87 13.78
N GLY A 361 -21.35 6.13 14.44
CA GLY A 361 -21.22 6.02 15.89
C GLY A 361 -19.93 6.65 16.42
N CYS A 362 -19.65 6.43 17.70
CA CYS A 362 -18.45 6.92 18.38
C CYS A 362 -17.65 5.73 18.94
N ALA A 363 -16.52 5.41 18.30
CA ALA A 363 -15.61 4.37 18.76
C ALA A 363 -15.11 4.68 20.19
N PRO A 364 -15.26 3.76 21.16
CA PRO A 364 -14.94 4.03 22.55
C PRO A 364 -13.42 4.09 22.82
N GLN A 365 -12.62 3.47 21.96
CA GLN A 365 -11.16 3.35 22.06
C GLN A 365 -10.54 3.16 20.68
N ASP A 366 -9.22 3.26 20.60
CA ASP A 366 -8.47 2.90 19.41
C ASP A 366 -8.44 1.37 19.24
N LEU A 367 -8.70 0.89 18.04
CA LEU A 367 -8.57 -0.51 17.65
C LEU A 367 -7.57 -0.61 16.49
N TRP A 368 -6.48 -1.32 16.76
CA TRP A 368 -5.34 -1.42 15.86
C TRP A 368 -5.39 -2.70 15.03
N VAL A 369 -5.03 -2.59 13.76
CA VAL A 369 -4.78 -3.71 12.85
C VAL A 369 -3.55 -4.48 13.34
N ASN A 370 -2.41 -3.81 13.48
CA ASN A 370 -1.15 -4.45 13.86
C ASN A 370 -0.26 -3.61 14.79
N ARG A 371 -0.74 -2.50 15.35
CA ARG A 371 -0.02 -1.72 16.40
C ARG A 371 -0.30 -2.23 17.82
N ALA A 372 -1.15 -3.25 17.95
CA ALA A 372 -1.43 -3.99 19.18
C ALA A 372 -1.41 -5.49 18.92
N ALA A 373 -1.05 -6.27 19.94
CA ALA A 373 -1.02 -7.73 19.84
C ALA A 373 -2.42 -8.31 19.62
N TYR A 374 -2.51 -9.33 18.76
CA TYR A 374 -3.68 -10.18 18.63
C TYR A 374 -3.41 -11.57 19.26
N PRO A 375 -4.32 -12.09 20.10
CA PRO A 375 -5.51 -11.41 20.63
C PRO A 375 -5.15 -10.36 21.70
N GLY A 376 -5.95 -9.30 21.80
CA GLY A 376 -5.78 -8.24 22.79
C GLY A 376 -6.88 -7.18 22.75
N ASP A 377 -7.06 -6.44 23.86
CA ASP A 377 -8.18 -5.51 24.06
C ASP A 377 -8.27 -4.39 23.01
N ASN A 378 -7.12 -3.97 22.48
CA ASN A 378 -7.02 -2.93 21.46
C ASN A 378 -6.80 -3.50 20.04
N SER A 379 -6.99 -4.80 19.83
CA SER A 379 -6.92 -5.40 18.50
C SER A 379 -8.27 -5.30 17.81
N ILE A 380 -8.30 -4.74 16.59
CA ILE A 380 -9.51 -4.70 15.75
C ILE A 380 -10.01 -6.12 15.46
N PHE A 381 -9.11 -7.10 15.34
CA PHE A 381 -9.45 -8.47 15.06
C PHE A 381 -10.08 -9.16 16.28
N THR A 382 -9.61 -8.89 17.50
CA THR A 382 -10.27 -9.37 18.72
C THR A 382 -11.66 -8.76 18.87
N TRP A 383 -11.83 -7.46 18.58
CA TRP A 383 -13.15 -6.82 18.58
C TRP A 383 -14.10 -7.45 17.54
N LEU A 384 -13.63 -7.65 16.32
CA LEU A 384 -14.39 -8.29 15.24
C LEU A 384 -14.81 -9.71 15.63
N GLU A 385 -13.86 -10.51 16.14
CA GLU A 385 -14.06 -11.90 16.55
C GLU A 385 -15.06 -12.06 17.71
N THR A 386 -14.95 -11.21 18.73
CA THR A 386 -15.65 -11.41 20.01
C THR A 386 -16.96 -10.63 20.14
N GLN A 387 -17.15 -9.58 19.33
CA GLN A 387 -18.32 -8.69 19.44
C GLN A 387 -19.12 -8.63 18.14
N VAL A 388 -18.47 -8.32 17.02
CA VAL A 388 -19.19 -8.03 15.76
C VAL A 388 -19.68 -9.31 15.07
N LEU A 389 -18.77 -10.26 14.78
CA LEU A 389 -19.13 -11.49 14.05
C LEU A 389 -20.19 -12.34 14.77
N PRO A 390 -20.17 -12.52 16.11
CA PRO A 390 -21.24 -13.21 16.83
C PRO A 390 -22.63 -12.63 16.58
N ASP A 391 -22.73 -11.30 16.49
CA ASP A 391 -24.01 -10.59 16.35
C ASP A 391 -24.49 -10.56 14.89
N VAL A 392 -23.58 -10.37 13.93
CA VAL A 392 -23.97 -10.14 12.52
C VAL A 392 -24.04 -11.42 11.67
N ILE A 393 -23.47 -12.53 12.14
CA ILE A 393 -23.50 -13.83 11.45
C ILE A 393 -24.63 -14.70 12.01
N HIS A 394 -25.85 -14.33 11.63
CA HIS A 394 -27.08 -15.06 11.94
C HIS A 394 -27.89 -15.35 10.67
N LYS A 395 -28.65 -16.46 10.69
CA LYS A 395 -29.54 -16.86 9.60
C LYS A 395 -30.74 -17.60 10.19
N ASP A 396 -31.96 -17.13 9.90
CA ASP A 396 -33.19 -17.58 10.57
C ASP A 396 -33.48 -19.07 10.39
N ASP A 397 -33.27 -19.59 9.18
CA ASP A 397 -33.47 -21.00 8.83
C ASP A 397 -32.37 -21.93 9.40
N ARG A 398 -31.29 -21.36 9.95
CA ARG A 398 -30.17 -22.10 10.56
C ARG A 398 -29.82 -21.62 11.96
N LYS A 399 -30.75 -20.96 12.64
CA LYS A 399 -30.54 -20.35 13.97
C LYS A 399 -30.02 -21.33 15.03
N ASP A 400 -30.46 -22.59 14.97
CA ASP A 400 -30.14 -23.65 15.94
C ASP A 400 -28.90 -24.50 15.52
N VAL A 401 -28.23 -24.14 14.42
CA VAL A 401 -27.03 -24.82 13.93
C VAL A 401 -25.78 -24.07 14.40
N PRO A 402 -24.86 -24.72 15.14
CA PRO A 402 -23.57 -24.15 15.50
C PRO A 402 -22.74 -23.83 14.25
N ARG A 403 -21.94 -22.77 14.28
CA ARG A 403 -21.17 -22.32 13.11
C ARG A 403 -19.81 -21.73 13.48
N LEU A 404 -18.88 -21.86 12.54
CA LEU A 404 -17.58 -21.21 12.55
C LEU A 404 -17.60 -20.09 11.51
N ALA A 405 -17.44 -18.84 11.94
CA ALA A 405 -17.32 -17.70 11.05
C ALA A 405 -15.84 -17.34 10.85
N ILE A 406 -15.36 -17.37 9.61
CA ILE A 406 -13.94 -17.14 9.27
C ILE A 406 -13.82 -15.93 8.36
N VAL A 407 -12.96 -14.99 8.75
CA VAL A 407 -12.62 -13.81 7.94
C VAL A 407 -11.11 -13.66 7.88
N ASN A 408 -10.60 -13.17 6.74
CA ASN A 408 -9.18 -12.94 6.56
C ASN A 408 -8.77 -11.56 7.07
N THR A 409 -7.57 -11.45 7.64
CA THR A 409 -7.09 -10.19 8.25
C THR A 409 -6.82 -9.11 7.22
N GLY A 410 -6.41 -9.49 6.00
CA GLY A 410 -6.24 -8.58 4.85
C GLY A 410 -7.54 -7.90 4.39
N GLY A 411 -8.70 -8.39 4.84
CA GLY A 411 -10.02 -7.79 4.63
C GLY A 411 -10.25 -6.48 5.43
N LEU A 412 -9.38 -6.19 6.40
CA LEU A 412 -9.38 -4.97 7.19
C LEU A 412 -8.11 -4.17 6.86
N ARG A 413 -8.28 -2.93 6.41
CA ARG A 413 -7.21 -2.15 5.76
C ARG A 413 -6.60 -1.07 6.63
N PHE A 414 -7.31 -0.66 7.68
CA PHE A 414 -6.89 0.46 8.51
C PHE A 414 -7.43 0.37 9.93
N ASP A 415 -6.82 1.15 10.83
CA ASP A 415 -7.16 1.24 12.24
C ASP A 415 -8.51 1.97 12.45
N ILE A 416 -9.16 1.71 13.59
CA ILE A 416 -10.29 2.52 14.06
C ILE A 416 -9.79 3.40 15.20
N PHE A 417 -9.73 4.70 14.99
CA PHE A 417 -9.42 5.64 16.05
C PHE A 417 -10.63 5.89 16.95
N LYS A 418 -10.37 6.12 18.23
CA LYS A 418 -11.35 6.60 19.20
C LYS A 418 -12.00 7.89 18.70
N GLY A 419 -13.32 7.96 18.81
CA GLY A 419 -14.10 9.11 18.36
C GLY A 419 -15.01 8.77 17.19
N ALA A 420 -15.30 9.74 16.32
CA ALA A 420 -16.31 9.60 15.28
C ALA A 420 -15.93 8.51 14.26
N PHE A 421 -16.81 7.51 14.12
CA PHE A 421 -16.76 6.54 13.03
C PHE A 421 -17.76 6.97 11.95
N THR A 422 -17.24 7.30 10.77
CA THR A 422 -18.00 7.93 9.69
C THR A 422 -18.21 6.98 8.51
N LYS A 423 -18.98 7.43 7.51
CA LYS A 423 -19.09 6.74 6.23
C LYS A 423 -17.73 6.56 5.57
N ASP A 424 -16.84 7.57 5.63
CA ASP A 424 -15.46 7.41 5.16
C ASP A 424 -14.72 6.29 5.91
N SER A 425 -14.87 6.25 7.24
CA SER A 425 -14.26 5.23 8.11
C SER A 425 -14.65 3.81 7.70
N THR A 426 -15.89 3.57 7.25
CA THR A 426 -16.31 2.24 6.75
C THR A 426 -15.44 1.75 5.60
N TYR A 427 -15.17 2.61 4.62
CA TYR A 427 -14.39 2.27 3.43
C TYR A 427 -12.89 2.25 3.71
N ILE A 428 -12.42 3.13 4.59
CA ILE A 428 -11.03 3.11 5.08
C ILE A 428 -10.71 1.79 5.80
N VAL A 429 -11.64 1.30 6.62
CA VAL A 429 -11.42 0.08 7.42
C VAL A 429 -11.71 -1.19 6.64
N SER A 430 -12.79 -1.25 5.86
CA SER A 430 -13.15 -2.43 5.06
C SER A 430 -13.77 -2.01 3.72
N PRO A 431 -12.97 -1.79 2.67
CA PRO A 431 -13.44 -1.26 1.38
C PRO A 431 -14.12 -2.31 0.48
N PHE A 432 -13.96 -3.59 0.82
CA PHE A 432 -14.25 -4.69 -0.10
C PHE A 432 -15.75 -4.95 -0.27
N THR A 433 -16.11 -5.41 -1.46
CA THR A 433 -17.48 -5.80 -1.80
C THR A 433 -17.79 -7.25 -1.48
N SER A 434 -16.87 -7.94 -0.79
CA SER A 434 -16.98 -9.34 -0.45
C SER A 434 -18.18 -9.63 0.46
N THR A 435 -18.92 -10.67 0.09
CA THR A 435 -20.11 -11.15 0.78
C THR A 435 -19.81 -12.40 1.59
N PHE A 436 -20.78 -12.88 2.37
CA PHE A 436 -20.63 -14.12 3.13
C PHE A 436 -21.21 -15.32 2.39
N LYS A 437 -20.41 -16.40 2.30
CA LYS A 437 -20.81 -17.72 1.83
C LYS A 437 -20.71 -18.73 2.98
N TYR A 438 -21.26 -19.91 2.79
CA TYR A 438 -21.10 -20.99 3.76
C TYR A 438 -21.19 -22.37 3.14
N ILE A 439 -20.61 -23.35 3.84
CA ILE A 439 -20.80 -24.78 3.59
C ILE A 439 -21.60 -25.35 4.77
N PRO A 440 -22.78 -25.94 4.53
CA PRO A 440 -23.63 -26.43 5.60
C PRO A 440 -23.10 -27.72 6.21
N ASP A 441 -23.40 -27.94 7.49
CA ASP A 441 -23.38 -29.26 8.13
C ASP A 441 -22.04 -30.02 8.04
N VAL A 442 -20.90 -29.31 8.06
CA VAL A 442 -19.56 -29.89 8.03
C VAL A 442 -19.28 -30.64 9.33
N PRO A 443 -18.80 -31.90 9.31
CA PRO A 443 -18.40 -32.60 10.52
C PRO A 443 -17.39 -31.80 11.34
N TYR A 444 -17.67 -31.56 12.61
CA TYR A 444 -16.82 -30.69 13.44
C TYR A 444 -15.34 -31.14 13.53
N PRO A 445 -15.01 -32.45 13.56
CA PRO A 445 -13.61 -32.90 13.54
C PRO A 445 -12.83 -32.47 12.28
N VAL A 446 -13.52 -32.21 11.17
CA VAL A 446 -12.95 -31.66 9.93
C VAL A 446 -12.89 -30.14 10.05
N ALA A 447 -14.01 -29.50 10.41
CA ALA A 447 -14.14 -28.06 10.46
C ALA A 447 -13.13 -27.38 11.40
N LYS A 448 -12.89 -27.95 12.59
CA LYS A 448 -12.00 -27.36 13.61
C LYS A 448 -10.52 -27.26 13.20
N ARG A 449 -10.11 -27.97 12.13
CA ARG A 449 -8.74 -27.93 11.60
C ARG A 449 -8.52 -26.84 10.56
N VAL A 450 -9.60 -26.27 10.02
CA VAL A 450 -9.55 -25.32 8.90
C VAL A 450 -8.74 -24.09 9.26
N ILE A 451 -9.03 -23.45 10.40
CA ILE A 451 -8.34 -22.22 10.82
C ILE A 451 -6.84 -22.41 11.01
N ASP A 452 -6.41 -23.55 11.58
CA ASP A 452 -4.99 -23.86 11.75
C ASP A 452 -4.28 -24.04 10.41
N LEU A 453 -4.93 -24.69 9.43
CA LEU A 453 -4.38 -24.83 8.08
C LEU A 453 -4.24 -23.48 7.40
N LEU A 454 -5.28 -22.64 7.43
CA LEU A 454 -5.24 -21.29 6.85
C LEU A 454 -4.08 -20.45 7.42
N ASN A 455 -3.80 -20.59 8.72
CA ASN A 455 -2.80 -19.79 9.40
C ASN A 455 -1.37 -20.36 9.38
N LYS A 456 -1.19 -21.69 9.21
CA LYS A 456 0.14 -22.32 9.38
C LYS A 456 0.62 -23.11 8.16
N ALA A 457 -0.25 -23.49 7.24
CA ALA A 457 0.10 -24.46 6.20
C ALA A 457 0.59 -23.84 4.88
N GLY A 458 1.25 -22.67 4.90
CA GLY A 458 1.56 -21.90 3.69
C GLY A 458 2.25 -22.69 2.57
N LYS A 459 3.20 -23.57 2.89
CA LYS A 459 3.87 -24.45 1.91
C LYS A 459 2.90 -25.44 1.23
N ILE A 460 1.93 -25.98 1.97
CA ILE A 460 0.94 -26.94 1.46
C ILE A 460 0.06 -26.27 0.40
N PHE A 461 -0.34 -25.01 0.63
CA PHE A 461 -1.10 -24.24 -0.32
C PHE A 461 -0.27 -23.83 -1.54
N GLN A 462 0.99 -23.41 -1.36
CA GLN A 462 1.86 -23.03 -2.49
C GLN A 462 2.07 -24.16 -3.51
N GLU A 463 2.09 -25.42 -3.06
CA GLU A 463 2.24 -26.60 -3.93
C GLU A 463 0.91 -27.07 -4.56
N THR A 464 -0.22 -26.52 -4.12
CA THR A 464 -1.54 -26.92 -4.62
C THR A 464 -1.89 -26.13 -5.88
N ALA A 465 -2.21 -26.85 -6.97
CA ALA A 465 -2.56 -26.21 -8.23
C ALA A 465 -3.86 -25.41 -8.09
N GLY A 466 -3.86 -24.16 -8.58
CA GLY A 466 -5.03 -23.28 -8.56
C GLY A 466 -5.26 -22.54 -7.25
N THR A 467 -4.36 -22.64 -6.26
CA THR A 467 -4.41 -21.79 -5.06
C THR A 467 -3.42 -20.65 -5.13
N SER A 468 -3.91 -19.43 -4.89
CA SER A 468 -3.06 -18.26 -4.69
C SER A 468 -2.23 -18.38 -3.40
N ASP A 469 -1.15 -17.61 -3.32
CA ASP A 469 -0.31 -17.54 -2.12
C ASP A 469 -1.14 -17.18 -0.88
N VAL A 470 -0.96 -17.93 0.21
CA VAL A 470 -1.72 -17.71 1.46
C VAL A 470 -1.49 -16.32 2.05
N ARG A 471 -0.37 -15.67 1.71
CA ARG A 471 -0.05 -14.31 2.18
C ARG A 471 -1.07 -13.27 1.71
N PHE A 472 -1.81 -13.54 0.62
CA PHE A 472 -2.90 -12.67 0.17
C PHE A 472 -4.13 -12.67 1.10
N MET A 473 -4.25 -13.64 2.02
CA MET A 473 -5.26 -13.57 3.07
C MET A 473 -4.90 -12.55 4.15
N ASN A 474 -3.62 -12.22 4.30
CA ASN A 474 -3.11 -11.33 5.33
C ASN A 474 -3.07 -9.87 4.85
N ILE A 475 -2.76 -8.94 5.77
CA ILE A 475 -2.45 -7.55 5.42
C ILE A 475 -1.15 -7.50 4.59
N PRO A 476 -1.01 -6.62 3.60
CA PRO A 476 0.12 -6.66 2.66
C PRO A 476 1.50 -6.49 3.31
N GLU A 477 1.57 -5.78 4.44
CA GLU A 477 2.80 -5.55 5.20
C GLU A 477 3.39 -6.84 5.79
N MET A 478 2.56 -7.89 5.94
CA MET A 478 2.97 -9.22 6.39
C MET A 478 3.53 -10.09 5.26
N MET A 479 3.55 -9.61 4.01
CA MET A 479 4.07 -10.40 2.89
C MET A 479 5.57 -10.67 3.02
N TYR A 480 6.32 -9.73 3.60
CA TYR A 480 7.76 -9.80 3.87
C TYR A 480 8.08 -9.18 5.25
N PRO A 481 7.76 -9.88 6.34
CA PRO A 481 7.87 -9.30 7.67
C PRO A 481 9.31 -8.90 7.98
N LYS A 482 9.54 -7.64 8.35
CA LYS A 482 10.86 -7.14 8.76
C LYS A 482 11.18 -7.63 10.19
N ASN A 483 12.47 -7.82 10.48
CA ASN A 483 12.96 -8.29 11.78
C ASN A 483 12.57 -7.40 12.99
N ASP A 484 12.04 -6.20 12.74
CA ASP A 484 11.61 -5.26 13.78
C ASP A 484 10.16 -5.50 14.24
N MET A 485 9.43 -6.44 13.64
CA MET A 485 8.09 -6.83 14.11
C MET A 485 8.15 -7.84 15.24
N VAL A 486 7.21 -7.71 16.19
CA VAL A 486 7.06 -8.66 17.29
C VAL A 486 6.32 -9.89 16.76
N MET A 487 7.05 -10.98 16.60
CA MET A 487 6.52 -12.27 16.13
C MET A 487 5.51 -12.85 17.12
N LEU A 488 4.48 -13.53 16.59
CA LEU A 488 3.54 -14.27 17.42
C LEU A 488 4.27 -15.40 18.12
N LYS A 489 4.37 -15.35 19.45
CA LYS A 489 4.94 -16.46 20.23
C LYS A 489 4.02 -17.67 20.11
N THR A 490 4.41 -18.66 19.30
CA THR A 490 3.76 -19.96 19.35
C THR A 490 4.22 -20.70 20.62
N LYS A 491 3.30 -21.40 21.29
CA LYS A 491 3.62 -22.21 22.50
C LYS A 491 4.60 -23.37 22.22
N GLU A 492 4.95 -23.62 20.96
CA GLU A 492 5.79 -24.75 20.53
C GLU A 492 7.23 -24.35 20.18
N GLU A 493 7.53 -23.09 19.86
CA GLU A 493 8.88 -22.64 19.48
C GLU A 493 9.90 -22.52 20.63
N SER A 494 9.50 -22.84 21.87
CA SER A 494 10.47 -23.06 22.96
C SER A 494 11.21 -24.41 22.87
N ALA A 495 10.92 -25.24 21.88
CA ALA A 495 11.58 -26.53 21.70
C ALA A 495 11.87 -26.82 20.21
N GLN A 496 13.17 -26.85 19.88
CA GLN A 496 13.77 -27.38 18.64
C GLN A 496 13.74 -26.47 17.40
N THR A 497 14.93 -26.01 16.98
CA THR A 497 15.52 -26.35 15.67
C THR A 497 17.00 -25.93 15.65
N ASP A 498 17.89 -26.88 15.94
CA ASP A 498 19.23 -26.95 15.36
C ASP A 498 19.10 -27.66 14.00
N GLY A 499 19.56 -27.05 12.90
CA GLY A 499 19.76 -27.76 11.63
C GLY A 499 19.54 -26.98 10.31
N GLU A 500 20.58 -26.23 9.91
CA GLU A 500 20.98 -25.90 8.50
C GLU A 500 20.09 -25.02 7.58
N PRO A 501 20.69 -24.23 6.66
CA PRO A 501 21.68 -23.19 6.88
C PRO A 501 21.13 -21.85 6.39
N HIS A 502 20.72 -20.97 7.31
CA HIS A 502 20.56 -19.56 7.00
C HIS A 502 21.94 -18.97 6.69
N ARG A 503 22.08 -18.36 5.51
CA ARG A 503 23.31 -17.68 5.08
C ARG A 503 23.69 -16.62 6.12
N LEU A 504 24.72 -16.95 6.90
CA LEU A 504 25.45 -16.04 7.76
C LEU A 504 26.02 -14.87 6.95
N GLU A 505 25.60 -13.66 7.29
CA GLU A 505 26.48 -12.49 7.35
C GLU A 505 26.39 -11.98 8.80
N LEU A 506 27.17 -12.64 9.67
CA LEU A 506 27.37 -12.23 11.07
C LEU A 506 28.42 -11.12 11.10
N ARG A 507 27.98 -9.88 11.34
CA ARG A 507 28.76 -8.86 12.06
C ARG A 507 27.86 -8.13 13.05
N HIS A 508 27.48 -8.82 14.11
CA HIS A 508 27.05 -8.18 15.34
C HIS A 508 28.29 -7.66 16.08
N THR A 509 28.47 -6.35 16.16
CA THR A 509 29.21 -5.73 17.25
C THR A 509 28.21 -5.39 18.37
N PRO A 510 28.30 -6.02 19.55
CA PRO A 510 27.42 -5.72 20.66
C PRO A 510 27.96 -4.50 21.42
N ALA A 511 27.50 -3.32 21.04
CA ALA A 511 27.62 -2.10 21.83
C ALA A 511 26.47 -1.17 21.41
N ASP A 512 25.44 -1.07 22.27
CA ASP A 512 24.43 0.02 22.38
C ASP A 512 23.02 -0.44 22.83
N ASN A 513 22.87 -1.66 23.36
CA ASN A 513 21.65 -2.04 24.11
C ASN A 513 21.68 -1.60 25.58
N GLN A 514 21.79 -0.29 25.82
CA GLN A 514 21.37 0.33 27.08
C GLN A 514 20.42 1.49 26.78
N GLN A 515 19.12 1.22 26.87
CA GLN A 515 18.12 2.28 27.06
C GLN A 515 18.16 2.72 28.53
N PRO A 516 18.32 4.02 28.83
CA PRO A 516 18.04 4.53 30.16
C PRO A 516 16.53 4.61 30.36
N LEU A 517 16.03 3.93 31.39
CA LEU A 517 14.75 4.24 32.01
C LEU A 517 14.75 5.73 32.39
N SER A 518 13.78 6.50 31.89
CA SER A 518 13.67 7.93 32.21
C SER A 518 13.26 8.10 33.68
N ASP A 519 14.21 8.45 34.53
CA ASP A 519 13.94 9.07 35.82
C ASP A 519 13.52 10.53 35.61
N ASN A 520 12.39 10.88 36.20
CA ASN A 520 11.89 12.24 36.30
C ASN A 520 12.84 13.09 37.16
N ASN A 521 13.66 13.93 36.53
CA ASN A 521 14.13 15.17 37.14
C ASN A 521 14.18 16.28 36.07
N ASP A 522 13.51 17.38 36.41
CA ASP A 522 13.49 18.65 35.68
C ASP A 522 14.85 19.36 35.79
N ASP A 523 15.14 20.20 34.79
CA ASP A 523 16.30 21.11 34.64
C ASP A 523 17.50 20.65 33.80
N ASP A 524 17.29 20.20 32.55
CA ASP A 524 18.34 20.32 31.52
C ASP A 524 17.80 20.82 30.17
N LYS A 525 18.42 21.89 29.64
CA LYS A 525 18.12 22.54 28.34
C LYS A 525 18.66 21.72 27.14
N SER A 526 18.97 20.45 27.37
CA SER A 526 19.50 19.50 26.38
C SER A 526 18.51 18.42 25.95
N LYS A 527 17.27 18.40 26.51
CA LYS A 527 16.25 17.42 26.11
C LYS A 527 15.91 17.58 24.63
N LYS A 528 16.28 16.57 23.82
CA LYS A 528 15.75 16.40 22.47
C LYS A 528 14.22 16.53 22.52
N PRO A 529 13.59 17.19 21.55
CA PRO A 529 12.13 17.29 21.53
C PRO A 529 11.51 15.89 21.56
N ASP A 530 10.39 15.74 22.26
CA ASP A 530 9.62 14.49 22.25
C ASP A 530 9.20 14.18 20.81
N LEU A 531 9.73 13.10 20.25
CA LEU A 531 9.49 12.72 18.85
C LEU A 531 8.10 12.10 18.71
N ILE A 532 7.37 12.52 17.68
CA ILE A 532 6.08 11.91 17.32
C ILE A 532 6.28 10.49 16.79
N GLY A 533 5.35 9.60 17.14
CA GLY A 533 5.34 8.23 16.63
C GLY A 533 5.23 8.19 15.12
N GLY A 534 6.05 7.37 14.47
CA GLY A 534 6.05 7.22 13.02
C GLY A 534 7.00 6.11 12.57
N TYR A 535 7.29 6.09 11.28
CA TYR A 535 8.18 5.09 10.70
C TYR A 535 9.65 5.34 11.09
N THR A 536 10.33 4.28 11.50
CA THR A 536 11.79 4.25 11.69
C THR A 536 12.36 3.14 10.81
N THR A 537 12.40 3.42 9.52
CA THR A 537 12.65 2.45 8.46
C THR A 537 14.09 1.96 8.50
N LYS A 538 14.24 0.64 8.61
CA LYS A 538 15.49 -0.07 8.33
C LYS A 538 15.36 -0.78 6.99
N ASP A 539 16.30 -0.51 6.10
CA ASP A 539 16.39 -1.12 4.78
C ASP A 539 17.85 -1.47 4.46
N ASP A 540 18.11 -2.08 3.31
CA ASP A 540 19.46 -2.58 3.00
C ASP A 540 20.46 -1.45 2.72
N ILE A 541 19.97 -0.20 2.60
CA ILE A 541 20.77 1.00 2.33
C ILE A 541 21.10 1.74 3.63
N GLY A 542 20.38 1.49 4.72
CA GLY A 542 20.67 2.02 6.05
C GLY A 542 19.42 2.27 6.90
N THR A 543 19.54 3.20 7.84
CA THR A 543 18.48 3.55 8.82
C THR A 543 18.13 5.04 8.81
N ASP A 544 18.67 5.80 7.88
CA ASP A 544 18.50 7.25 7.75
C ASP A 544 17.44 7.61 6.68
N GLY A 545 16.62 6.65 6.26
CA GLY A 545 15.71 6.79 5.12
C GLY A 545 14.56 7.74 5.36
N ASP A 546 13.95 7.72 6.54
CA ASP A 546 12.85 8.64 6.83
C ASP A 546 13.38 10.07 6.89
N ASP A 547 12.67 11.00 6.25
CA ASP A 547 13.03 12.41 6.29
C ASP A 547 12.83 12.98 7.69
N THR A 548 11.78 12.56 8.38
CA THR A 548 11.40 13.03 9.70
C THR A 548 11.92 12.08 10.79
N GLU A 549 12.43 12.63 11.89
CA GLU A 549 12.83 11.83 13.04
C GLU A 549 11.61 11.45 13.89
N HIS A 550 11.38 10.15 14.05
CA HIS A 550 10.24 9.60 14.79
C HIS A 550 10.65 8.83 16.03
N SER A 551 9.72 8.73 16.98
CA SER A 551 9.72 7.62 17.92
C SER A 551 9.18 6.36 17.22
N PRO A 552 9.80 5.18 17.41
CA PRO A 552 9.41 3.98 16.70
C PRO A 552 8.02 3.50 17.13
N ILE A 553 7.22 3.07 16.15
CA ILE A 553 5.97 2.35 16.38
C ILE A 553 6.27 0.84 16.44
N THR A 554 5.71 0.17 17.44
CA THR A 554 5.76 -1.30 17.53
C THR A 554 4.69 -1.92 16.65
N PHE A 555 5.09 -2.85 15.79
CA PHE A 555 4.18 -3.63 14.96
C PHE A 555 4.20 -5.11 15.38
N TYR A 556 3.04 -5.75 15.33
CA TYR A 556 2.81 -7.14 15.71
C TYR A 556 2.41 -7.95 14.48
N GLU A 557 2.87 -9.19 14.41
CA GLU A 557 2.37 -10.15 13.43
C GLU A 557 0.89 -10.47 13.71
N VAL A 558 0.11 -10.65 12.64
CA VAL A 558 -1.30 -11.04 12.69
C VAL A 558 -1.51 -12.30 11.85
N PRO A 559 -2.44 -13.20 12.23
CA PRO A 559 -2.69 -14.41 11.46
C PRO A 559 -3.29 -14.10 10.08
N ASN A 560 -3.32 -15.09 9.18
CA ASN A 560 -3.99 -14.94 7.89
C ASN A 560 -5.51 -14.78 8.05
N CYS A 561 -6.10 -15.50 9.00
CA CYS A 561 -7.53 -15.53 9.28
C CYS A 561 -7.79 -15.58 10.79
N ILE A 562 -8.94 -15.03 11.18
CA ILE A 562 -9.54 -15.19 12.51
C ILE A 562 -10.82 -16.02 12.42
N GLN A 563 -11.24 -16.62 13.53
CA GLN A 563 -12.42 -17.47 13.59
C GLN A 563 -13.26 -17.17 14.83
N THR A 564 -14.57 -17.05 14.65
CA THR A 564 -15.56 -16.96 15.73
C THR A 564 -16.40 -18.23 15.81
N GLU A 565 -16.55 -18.79 17.01
CA GLU A 565 -17.51 -19.86 17.31
C GLU A 565 -18.88 -19.27 17.71
N ILE A 566 -19.95 -19.66 17.02
CA ILE A 566 -21.30 -19.10 17.24
C ILE A 566 -22.30 -20.23 17.43
N GLY A 567 -23.12 -20.13 18.49
CA GLY A 567 -24.20 -21.09 18.77
C GLY A 567 -23.70 -22.47 19.24
N PHE A 568 -22.47 -22.58 19.74
CA PHE A 568 -21.91 -23.83 20.25
C PHE A 568 -22.63 -24.29 21.53
N PRO A 569 -22.74 -25.62 21.76
CA PRO A 569 -23.32 -26.14 22.98
C PRO A 569 -22.49 -25.73 24.20
N LYS A 570 -23.15 -25.52 25.34
CA LYS A 570 -22.47 -25.15 26.61
C LYS A 570 -21.49 -26.22 27.09
N GLU A 571 -21.74 -27.49 26.76
CA GLU A 571 -20.90 -28.62 27.12
C GLU A 571 -20.74 -29.54 25.89
N GLY A 572 -19.52 -30.03 25.68
CA GLY A 572 -19.17 -30.92 24.56
C GLY A 572 -18.84 -30.19 23.26
N GLU A 573 -18.49 -30.98 22.25
CA GLU A 573 -18.29 -30.50 20.87
C GLU A 573 -19.57 -30.76 20.07
N PRO A 574 -19.97 -29.87 19.14
CA PRO A 574 -21.07 -30.17 18.22
C PRO A 574 -20.67 -31.31 17.26
N ASP A 575 -21.63 -32.10 16.81
CA ASP A 575 -21.36 -33.15 15.80
C ASP A 575 -20.97 -32.53 14.45
N LYS A 576 -21.61 -31.41 14.11
CA LYS A 576 -21.48 -30.69 12.83
C LYS A 576 -21.65 -29.19 13.03
N VAL A 577 -21.06 -28.42 12.11
CA VAL A 577 -21.12 -26.96 12.08
C VAL A 577 -21.33 -26.44 10.67
N ASP A 578 -21.95 -25.28 10.53
CA ASP A 578 -21.83 -24.51 9.28
C ASP A 578 -20.49 -23.75 9.28
N ILE A 579 -19.75 -23.78 8.17
CA ILE A 579 -18.55 -22.93 8.01
C ILE A 579 -18.96 -21.73 7.18
N VAL A 580 -19.05 -20.56 7.82
CA VAL A 580 -19.39 -19.28 7.19
C VAL A 580 -18.11 -18.50 6.94
N PHE A 581 -17.93 -17.95 5.75
CA PHE A 581 -16.68 -17.26 5.38
C PHE A 581 -16.92 -16.15 4.35
N ILE A 582 -15.98 -15.21 4.27
CA ILE A 582 -15.97 -14.20 3.22
C ILE A 582 -15.64 -14.86 1.87
N ASP A 583 -16.40 -14.55 0.82
CA ASP A 583 -16.26 -15.17 -0.51
C ASP A 583 -14.83 -15.11 -1.09
N PHE A 584 -14.09 -14.04 -0.82
CA PHE A 584 -12.69 -13.89 -1.20
C PHE A 584 -11.82 -15.10 -0.82
N ILE A 585 -12.08 -15.70 0.36
CA ILE A 585 -11.25 -16.82 0.84
C ILE A 585 -11.71 -18.22 0.42
N LEU A 586 -12.70 -18.32 -0.48
CA LEU A 586 -13.27 -19.57 -0.96
C LEU A 586 -12.22 -20.63 -1.34
N GLN A 587 -11.26 -20.25 -2.19
CA GLN A 587 -10.24 -21.19 -2.69
C GLN A 587 -9.42 -21.83 -1.56
N TRP A 588 -9.07 -21.05 -0.53
CA TRP A 588 -8.30 -21.57 0.60
C TRP A 588 -9.15 -22.42 1.54
N ILE A 589 -10.44 -22.07 1.71
CA ILE A 589 -11.39 -22.88 2.50
C ILE A 589 -11.56 -24.27 1.91
N ILE A 590 -11.77 -24.38 0.59
CA ILE A 590 -11.93 -25.67 -0.09
C ILE A 590 -10.69 -26.54 0.08
N VAL A 591 -9.50 -25.97 -0.08
CA VAL A 591 -8.24 -26.71 0.10
C VAL A 591 -8.02 -27.09 1.56
N ALA A 592 -8.28 -26.20 2.52
CA ALA A 592 -8.18 -26.52 3.94
C ALA A 592 -9.12 -27.67 4.34
N LEU A 593 -10.35 -27.68 3.84
CA LEU A 593 -11.31 -28.75 4.09
C LEU A 593 -10.85 -30.09 3.51
N LYS A 594 -10.28 -30.08 2.30
CA LYS A 594 -9.69 -31.27 1.67
C LYS A 594 -8.59 -31.87 2.52
N PHE A 595 -7.64 -31.05 2.98
CA PHE A 595 -6.56 -31.51 3.86
C PHE A 595 -7.03 -31.87 5.27
N SER A 596 -8.19 -31.37 5.69
CA SER A 596 -8.81 -31.75 6.96
C SER A 596 -9.54 -33.09 6.92
N GLY A 597 -9.67 -33.71 5.75
CA GLY A 597 -10.35 -34.99 5.53
C GLY A 597 -11.80 -34.88 5.06
N GLY A 598 -12.23 -33.70 4.62
CA GLY A 598 -13.52 -33.47 3.98
C GLY A 598 -13.44 -33.53 2.45
N GLU A 599 -14.53 -33.90 1.79
CA GLU A 599 -14.65 -33.84 0.32
C GLU A 599 -15.66 -32.74 -0.04
N TYR A 600 -15.14 -31.52 -0.24
CA TYR A 600 -15.95 -30.35 -0.57
C TYR A 600 -15.41 -29.65 -1.82
N SER A 601 -16.30 -28.97 -2.52
CA SER A 601 -16.05 -28.22 -3.74
C SER A 601 -16.87 -26.93 -3.76
N GLU A 602 -16.68 -26.09 -4.78
CA GLU A 602 -17.50 -24.89 -4.96
C GLU A 602 -19.00 -25.20 -5.10
N ASN A 603 -19.38 -26.41 -5.53
CA ASN A 603 -20.79 -26.82 -5.65
C ASN A 603 -21.48 -26.99 -4.29
N ASP A 604 -20.71 -27.15 -3.22
CA ASP A 604 -21.22 -27.31 -1.85
C ASP A 604 -21.43 -25.96 -1.15
N VAL A 605 -21.06 -24.87 -1.82
CA VAL A 605 -21.03 -23.53 -1.25
C VAL A 605 -22.32 -22.79 -1.55
N LEU A 606 -22.96 -22.29 -0.50
CA LEU A 606 -24.23 -21.59 -0.54
C LEU A 606 -24.06 -20.12 -0.10
N SER A 607 -25.01 -19.26 -0.48
CA SER A 607 -25.02 -17.86 -0.03
C SER A 607 -25.48 -17.76 1.43
N TRP A 608 -24.69 -17.08 2.26
CA TRP A 608 -25.09 -16.76 3.63
C TRP A 608 -25.87 -15.43 3.66
N SER A 609 -25.32 -14.40 3.05
CA SER A 609 -25.90 -13.05 2.97
C SER A 609 -25.33 -12.30 1.77
N ASP A 610 -26.16 -11.46 1.15
CA ASP A 610 -25.73 -10.55 0.07
C ASP A 610 -25.14 -9.24 0.63
N GLU A 611 -25.13 -9.06 1.96
CA GLU A 611 -24.54 -7.92 2.63
C GLU A 611 -23.03 -8.13 2.84
N THR A 612 -22.27 -7.06 2.65
CA THR A 612 -20.80 -7.06 2.84
C THR A 612 -20.42 -6.97 4.31
N LEU A 613 -19.17 -7.32 4.63
CA LEU A 613 -18.61 -7.06 5.96
C LEU A 613 -18.67 -5.56 6.32
N THR A 614 -18.37 -4.68 5.36
CA THR A 614 -18.46 -3.22 5.50
C THR A 614 -19.84 -2.77 6.00
N TYR A 615 -20.89 -3.26 5.35
CA TYR A 615 -22.27 -2.90 5.68
C TYR A 615 -22.66 -3.43 7.07
N LYS A 616 -22.41 -4.72 7.32
CA LYS A 616 -22.72 -5.35 8.61
C LYS A 616 -21.98 -4.68 9.77
N MET A 617 -20.70 -4.36 9.59
CA MET A 617 -19.89 -3.65 10.58
C MET A 617 -20.42 -2.24 10.84
N GLY A 618 -20.78 -1.49 9.78
CA GLY A 618 -21.34 -0.15 9.92
C GLY A 618 -22.66 -0.11 10.69
N GLU A 619 -23.59 -1.03 10.38
CA GLU A 619 -24.87 -1.12 11.10
C GLU A 619 -24.66 -1.60 12.55
N TRP A 620 -23.76 -2.56 12.80
CA TRP A 620 -23.41 -2.96 14.18
C TRP A 620 -22.87 -1.79 14.99
N ILE A 621 -21.98 -0.97 14.42
CA ILE A 621 -21.43 0.23 15.07
C ILE A 621 -22.54 1.24 15.39
N LYS A 622 -23.44 1.49 14.45
CA LYS A 622 -24.58 2.41 14.65
C LYS A 622 -25.50 1.99 15.79
N GLU A 623 -25.62 0.69 16.03
CA GLU A 623 -26.44 0.16 17.11
C GLU A 623 -25.74 0.15 18.48
N ASN A 624 -24.42 -0.11 18.49
CA ASN A 624 -23.65 -0.41 19.71
C ASN A 624 -22.75 0.74 20.18
N TRP A 625 -22.30 1.62 19.30
CA TRP A 625 -21.43 2.76 19.61
C TRP A 625 -22.22 4.08 19.62
N LYS A 626 -23.36 4.07 20.32
CA LYS A 626 -24.22 5.24 20.49
C LYS A 626 -23.61 6.20 21.51
N GLY A 627 -23.69 7.49 21.22
CA GLY A 627 -23.25 8.54 22.14
C GLY A 627 -22.69 9.76 21.41
N ASP A 628 -22.23 10.71 22.22
CA ASP A 628 -21.54 11.89 21.73
C ASP A 628 -20.03 11.64 21.59
N CYS A 629 -19.51 12.15 20.48
CA CYS A 629 -18.14 12.47 20.21
C CYS A 629 -18.18 13.89 19.62
#